data_AF-I0H5P5-F1
#
_entry.id   AF-I0H5P5-F1
#
_cell.length_a   1.000
_cell.length_b   1.000
_cell.length_c   1.000
_cell.angle_alpha   90.00
_cell.angle_beta   90.00
_cell.angle_gamma   90.00
#
_symmetry.space_group_name_H-M   'P 1'
#
loop_
_entity.id
_entity.type
_entity.pdbx_description
1 polymer ?
#
loop_
_entity_poly.entity_id
_entity_poly.type
_entity_poly.pdbx_seq_one_letter_code
_entity_poly.pdbx_strand_id
1 'polypeptide(L)'
;MIDMQVRSASGEVVVHGANGIRWSEALARLDPEDFPFLSSLLPYADAIFNSRQTERLRRELSDQNVRTIIGEDAAVEAERLSRKVEEGSHLYLWFVGD
;
A
#
# COMPACT_ATOMS: atom_id res chain seq x y z
N MET A 1 -8.87 4.59 -9.06
CA MET A 1 -7.44 4.20 -8.92
C MET A 1 -7.12 4.25 -7.44
N ILE A 2 -6.12 3.52 -6.94
CA ILE A 2 -5.68 3.69 -5.55
C ILE A 2 -4.29 4.31 -5.56
N ASP A 3 -4.22 5.60 -5.23
CA ASP A 3 -2.98 6.35 -5.13
C ASP A 3 -2.22 5.98 -3.85
N MET A 4 -0.90 6.15 -3.85
CA MET A 4 -0.06 5.86 -2.70
C MET A 4 0.73 7.08 -2.28
N GLN A 5 0.70 7.40 -0.99
CA GLN A 5 1.35 8.58 -0.43
C GLN A 5 1.97 8.26 0.92
N VAL A 6 3.14 8.84 1.21
CA VAL A 6 3.65 8.87 2.59
C VAL A 6 3.30 10.21 3.18
N ARG A 7 2.59 10.20 4.30
CA ARG A 7 2.17 11.40 5.01
C ARG A 7 2.74 11.45 6.42
N SER A 8 2.94 12.65 6.93
CA SER A 8 3.26 12.89 8.34
C SER A 8 2.02 12.70 9.22
N ALA A 9 2.19 12.73 10.54
CA ALA A 9 1.07 12.69 11.49
C ALA A 9 0.07 13.85 11.34
N SER A 10 0.47 14.99 10.75
CA SER A 10 -0.44 16.10 10.46
C SER A 10 -1.21 15.93 9.14
N GLY A 11 -0.94 14.86 8.38
CA GLY A 11 -1.55 14.61 7.07
C GLY A 11 -0.85 15.31 5.91
N GLU A 12 0.31 15.95 6.14
CA GLU A 12 1.11 16.54 5.07
C GLU A 12 1.72 15.44 4.19
N VAL A 13 1.63 15.59 2.87
CA VAL A 13 2.26 14.67 1.92
C VAL A 13 3.77 14.92 1.88
N VAL A 14 4.53 13.93 2.35
CA VAL A 14 6.00 13.94 2.36
C VAL A 14 6.55 13.32 1.07
N VAL A 15 5.90 12.27 0.57
CA VAL A 15 6.25 11.61 -0.69
C VAL A 15 4.98 11.19 -1.41
N HIS A 16 4.88 11.50 -2.70
CA HIS A 16 3.86 10.95 -3.58
C HIS A 16 4.43 9.74 -4.34
N GLY A 17 3.63 8.68 -4.45
CA GLY A 17 3.96 7.53 -5.28
C GLY A 17 3.92 7.89 -6.77
N ALA A 18 4.85 7.37 -7.56
CA ALA A 18 4.84 7.54 -9.02
C ALA A 18 3.80 6.62 -9.70
N ASN A 19 3.49 5.49 -9.08
CA ASN A 19 2.50 4.52 -9.56
C ASN A 19 1.49 4.23 -8.45
N GLY A 20 0.21 4.13 -8.82
CA GLY A 20 -0.87 3.66 -7.94
C GLY A 20 -1.23 2.20 -8.23
N ILE A 21 -2.07 1.62 -7.39
CA ILE A 21 -2.65 0.29 -7.62
C ILE A 21 -3.92 0.46 -8.45
N ARG A 22 -4.01 -0.29 -9.56
CA ARG A 22 -5.26 -0.39 -10.32
C ARG A 22 -6.19 -1.35 -9.59
N TRP A 23 -7.34 -0.84 -9.15
CA TRP A 23 -8.38 -1.70 -8.59
C TRP A 23 -8.81 -2.78 -9.59
N SER A 24 -8.95 -4.01 -9.12
CA SER A 24 -9.35 -5.15 -9.94
C SER A 24 -10.19 -6.13 -9.12
N GLU A 25 -10.94 -6.97 -9.83
CA GLU A 25 -11.72 -8.05 -9.20
C GLU A 25 -10.83 -9.09 -8.51
N ALA A 26 -9.60 -9.28 -9.01
CA ALA A 26 -8.61 -10.17 -8.40
C ALA A 26 -8.12 -9.62 -7.05
N LEU A 27 -7.86 -8.31 -6.96
CA LEU A 27 -7.51 -7.65 -5.71
C LEU A 27 -8.65 -7.76 -4.68
N ALA A 28 -9.90 -7.57 -5.13
CA ALA A 28 -11.09 -7.70 -4.28
C ALA A 28 -11.34 -9.12 -3.74
N ARG A 29 -10.70 -10.14 -4.31
CA ARG A 29 -10.85 -11.55 -3.95
C ARG A 29 -9.63 -12.14 -3.26
N LEU A 30 -8.63 -11.32 -2.90
CA LEU A 30 -7.52 -11.79 -2.08
C LEU A 30 -8.06 -12.36 -0.76
N ASP A 31 -7.52 -13.50 -0.34
CA ASP A 31 -7.87 -14.10 0.94
C ASP A 31 -7.38 -13.18 2.07
N PRO A 32 -8.26 -12.66 2.94
CA PRO A 32 -7.86 -11.78 4.03
C PRO A 32 -7.02 -12.47 5.12
N GLU A 33 -7.01 -13.81 5.19
CA GLU A 33 -6.14 -14.53 6.11
C GLU A 33 -4.68 -14.54 5.62
N ASP A 34 -4.47 -14.63 4.30
CA ASP A 34 -3.15 -14.63 3.68
C ASP A 34 -2.64 -13.19 3.39
N PHE A 35 -3.54 -12.29 3.00
CA PHE A 35 -3.24 -10.92 2.57
C PHE A 35 -4.07 -9.86 3.33
N PRO A 36 -4.00 -9.79 4.67
CA PRO A 36 -4.84 -8.89 5.47
C PRO A 36 -4.70 -7.39 5.13
N PHE A 37 -3.57 -6.95 4.58
CA PHE A 37 -3.37 -5.54 4.22
C PHE A 37 -3.86 -5.24 2.80
N LEU A 38 -3.43 -6.00 1.79
CA LEU A 38 -3.85 -5.77 0.40
C LEU A 38 -5.34 -6.06 0.18
N SER A 39 -5.91 -7.07 0.86
CA SER A 39 -7.36 -7.37 0.79
C SER A 39 -8.23 -6.27 1.44
N SER A 40 -7.65 -5.44 2.32
CA SER A 40 -8.38 -4.34 2.99
C SER A 40 -8.50 -3.08 2.13
N LEU A 41 -7.78 -3.01 1.00
CA LEU A 41 -7.81 -1.86 0.11
C LEU A 41 -9.18 -1.77 -0.57
N LEU A 42 -9.66 -0.54 -0.76
CA LEU A 42 -10.92 -0.26 -1.43
C LEU A 42 -10.72 0.90 -2.42
N PRO A 43 -11.45 0.91 -3.56
CA PRO A 43 -11.25 1.92 -4.58
C PRO A 43 -11.80 3.31 -4.20
N TYR A 44 -12.67 3.39 -3.18
CA TYR A 44 -13.37 4.62 -2.77
C TYR A 44 -13.18 4.93 -1.27
N ALA A 45 -12.15 4.37 -0.65
CA ALA A 45 -11.84 4.62 0.75
C ALA A 45 -10.33 4.66 0.98
N ASP A 46 -9.92 5.47 1.93
CA ASP A 46 -8.53 5.55 2.34
C ASP A 46 -8.17 4.39 3.28
N ALA A 47 -6.99 3.81 3.08
CA ALA A 47 -6.37 2.92 4.04
C ALA A 47 -5.05 3.52 4.53
N ILE A 48 -4.83 3.53 5.85
CA ILE A 48 -3.68 4.19 6.50
C ILE A 48 -2.88 3.15 7.28
N PHE A 49 -1.63 2.96 6.90
CA PHE A 49 -0.73 2.00 7.52
C PHE A 49 0.45 2.70 8.21
N ASN A 50 0.68 2.36 9.47
CA ASN A 50 1.87 2.78 10.23
C ASN A 50 3.08 1.86 9.93
N SER A 51 4.24 2.18 10.52
CA SER A 51 5.50 1.44 10.32
C SER A 51 5.40 -0.07 10.58
N ARG A 52 4.63 -0.51 11.57
CA ARG A 52 4.45 -1.94 11.87
C ARG A 52 3.57 -2.64 10.83
N GLN A 53 2.58 -1.92 10.30
CA GLN A 53 1.71 -2.45 9.24
C GLN A 53 2.44 -2.48 7.90
N THR A 54 3.25 -1.47 7.59
CA THR A 54 4.07 -1.45 6.35
C THR A 54 5.12 -2.56 6.33
N GLU A 55 5.72 -2.90 7.47
CA GLU A 55 6.63 -4.05 7.57
C GLU A 55 5.93 -5.37 7.19
N ARG A 56 4.68 -5.55 7.61
CA ARG A 56 3.87 -6.73 7.30
C ARG A 56 3.36 -6.72 5.85
N LEU A 57 2.95 -5.56 5.36
CA LEU A 57 2.59 -5.35 3.95
C LEU A 57 3.75 -5.76 3.03
N ARG A 58 5.01 -5.42 3.37
CA ARG A 58 6.17 -5.87 2.57
C ARG A 58 6.33 -7.40 2.51
N ARG A 59 5.78 -8.15 3.47
CA ARG A 59 5.74 -9.62 3.38
C ARG A 59 4.70 -10.10 2.36
N GLU A 60 3.53 -9.48 2.34
CA GLU A 60 2.52 -9.74 1.30
C GLU A 60 3.07 -9.42 -0.09
N LEU A 61 3.76 -8.28 -0.25
CA LEU A 61 4.37 -7.84 -1.52
C LEU A 61 5.52 -8.74 -2.00
N SER A 62 6.05 -9.63 -1.16
CA SER A 62 7.06 -10.62 -1.55
C SER A 62 6.46 -11.81 -2.32
N ASP A 63 5.13 -11.99 -2.26
CA ASP A 63 4.41 -13.00 -3.01
C ASP A 63 4.24 -12.58 -4.49
N GLN A 64 4.74 -13.41 -5.41
CA GLN A 64 4.72 -13.14 -6.85
C GLN A 64 3.31 -13.11 -7.47
N ASN A 65 2.36 -13.86 -6.91
CA ASN A 65 0.97 -13.83 -7.37
C ASN A 65 0.35 -12.47 -7.05
N VAL A 66 0.59 -11.93 -5.85
CA VAL A 66 0.07 -10.61 -5.48
C VAL A 66 0.68 -9.51 -6.34
N ARG A 67 1.99 -9.57 -6.65
CA ARG A 67 2.65 -8.62 -7.55
C ARG A 67 2.04 -8.64 -8.95
N THR A 68 1.66 -9.82 -9.44
CA THR A 68 0.95 -9.96 -10.71
C THR A 68 -0.43 -9.30 -10.68
N ILE A 69 -1.15 -9.42 -9.54
CA ILE A 69 -2.49 -8.84 -9.35
C ILE A 69 -2.46 -7.31 -9.29
N ILE A 70 -1.55 -6.73 -8.52
CA ILE A 70 -1.49 -5.27 -8.31
C ILE A 70 -0.62 -4.55 -9.37
N GLY A 71 0.22 -5.30 -10.08
CA GLY A 71 1.20 -4.81 -11.04
C GLY A 71 2.58 -4.62 -10.41
N GLU A 72 3.64 -5.04 -11.12
CA GLU A 72 5.02 -5.01 -10.62
C GLU A 72 5.47 -3.60 -10.24
N ASP A 73 5.18 -2.59 -11.08
CA ASP A 73 5.56 -1.20 -10.80
C ASP A 73 4.86 -0.66 -9.54
N ALA A 74 3.61 -1.05 -9.31
CA ALA A 74 2.87 -0.67 -8.11
C ALA A 74 3.40 -1.41 -6.87
N ALA A 75 3.78 -2.68 -7.00
CA ALA A 75 4.39 -3.44 -5.91
C ALA A 75 5.75 -2.86 -5.48
N VAL A 76 6.63 -2.56 -6.45
CA VAL A 76 7.92 -1.90 -6.20
C VAL A 76 7.73 -0.55 -5.53
N GLU A 77 6.73 0.23 -5.98
CA GLU A 77 6.45 1.53 -5.39
C GLU A 77 5.91 1.42 -3.96
N ALA A 78 5.00 0.47 -3.69
CA ALA A 78 4.49 0.18 -2.35
C ALA A 78 5.61 -0.25 -1.39
N GLU A 79 6.56 -1.08 -1.86
CA GLU A 79 7.74 -1.47 -1.09
C GLU A 79 8.64 -0.27 -0.77
N ARG A 80 8.90 0.59 -1.77
CA ARG A 80 9.73 1.79 -1.62
C ARG A 80 9.13 2.75 -0.59
N LEU A 81 7.83 3.00 -0.67
CA LEU A 81 7.12 3.89 0.26
C LEU A 81 7.01 3.26 1.66
N SER A 82 6.82 1.93 1.75
CA SER A 82 6.84 1.21 3.03
C SER A 82 8.18 1.37 3.75
N ARG A 83 9.31 1.23 3.05
CA ARG A 83 10.65 1.48 3.63
C ARG A 83 10.80 2.92 4.12
N LYS A 84 10.28 3.90 3.37
CA LYS A 84 10.30 5.30 3.79
C LYS A 84 9.56 5.53 5.10
N VAL A 85 8.43 4.85 5.30
CA VAL A 85 7.67 4.90 6.55
C VAL A 85 8.44 4.24 7.70
N GLU A 86 9.09 3.11 7.45
CA GLU A 86 9.88 2.39 8.46
C GLU A 86 11.13 3.17 8.92
N GLU A 87 11.77 3.92 8.02
CA GLU A 87 12.96 4.74 8.31
C GLU A 87 12.61 6.07 9.02
N GLY A 88 11.37 6.54 8.90
CA GLY A 88 10.94 7.83 9.44
C GLY A 88 10.18 7.72 10.76
N SER A 89 10.20 8.80 11.55
CA SER A 89 9.33 8.93 12.73
C SER A 89 8.00 9.56 12.33
N HIS A 90 6.89 9.01 12.85
CA HIS A 90 5.53 9.55 12.65
C HIS A 90 5.12 9.71 11.17
N LEU A 91 5.57 8.78 10.32
CA LEU A 91 5.13 8.64 8.94
C LEU A 91 4.12 7.51 8.80
N TYR A 92 3.25 7.63 7.80
CA TYR A 92 2.20 6.67 7.48
C TYR A 92 2.10 6.50 5.97
N LEU A 93 1.90 5.27 5.51
CA LEU A 93 1.57 4.97 4.12
C LEU A 93 0.05 5.06 3.96
N TRP A 94 -0.39 5.93 3.08
CA TRP A 94 -1.78 6.13 2.72
C TRP A 94 -2.01 5.53 1.34
N PHE A 95 -3.01 4.66 1.26
CA PHE A 95 -3.65 4.24 0.02
C PHE A 95 -4.91 5.08 -0.12
N VAL A 96 -4.96 5.93 -1.14
CA VAL A 96 -6.02 6.93 -1.33
C VAL A 96 -6.91 6.47 -2.48
N GLY A 97 -8.17 6.18 -2.20
CA GLY A 97 -9.16 5.86 -3.23
C GLY A 97 -9.58 7.09 -4.04
N ASP A 98 -10.26 6.86 -5.16
CA ASP A 98 -10.96 7.92 -5.92
C ASP A 98 -12.19 8.43 -5.15
#